data_AF-A0A9D8J2E2-F1
#
_entry.id   AF-A0A9D8J2E2-F1
#
_cell.length_a   1.000
_cell.length_b   1.000
_cell.length_c   1.000
_cell.angle_alpha   90.00
_cell.angle_beta   90.00
_cell.angle_gamma   90.00
#
_symmetry.space_group_name_H-M   'P 1'
#
loop_
_entity.id
_entity.type
_entity.pdbx_description
1 polymer ?
#
loop_
_entity_poly.entity_id
_entity_poly.type
_entity_poly.pdbx_seq_one_letter_code
_entity_poly.pdbx_strand_id
1 'polypeptide(L)'
;MSKRDRRLAVVASPAARDGHGSTLLKFVRTYGEQLQDYDIHATGGTHETLVRTGLFSPDRLKAHASGEAGGIVDVANLAFSDSFGAIAMLLDPTDPLAESPENLALQRACIKSGIPQLMNYGDLAHWIEYEADLEDSVAAPTLAQPGEEIVALIAHDGKKSGMLEFFAQNVAFLTLRHKELIAT
;
A
#
# COMPACT_ATOMS: atom_id res chain seq x y z
N MET A 1 21.25 4.35 9.64
CA MET A 1 20.13 3.90 8.79
C MET A 1 19.01 3.49 9.73
N SER A 2 17.87 4.18 9.69
CA SER A 2 16.72 3.86 10.56
C SER A 2 16.19 2.48 10.19
N LYS A 3 15.91 1.64 11.18
CA LYS A 3 15.19 0.38 11.01
C LYS A 3 13.84 0.73 10.37
N ARG A 4 13.52 0.17 9.20
CA ARG A 4 12.24 0.40 8.52
C ARG A 4 11.10 -0.06 9.42
N ASP A 5 9.99 0.66 9.39
CA ASP A 5 8.87 0.33 10.23
C ASP A 5 8.13 -0.90 9.68
N ARG A 6 8.08 -1.96 10.51
CA ARG A 6 7.44 -3.23 10.21
C ARG A 6 5.95 -3.25 10.54
N ARG A 7 5.34 -2.10 10.81
CA ARG A 7 3.91 -2.00 11.10
C ARG A 7 3.12 -1.80 9.81
N LEU A 8 2.14 -2.67 9.60
CA LEU A 8 1.17 -2.57 8.51
C LEU A 8 -0.22 -2.43 9.11
N ALA A 9 -0.93 -1.35 8.81
CA ALA A 9 -2.36 -1.29 9.13
C ALA A 9 -3.20 -1.77 7.95
N VAL A 10 -4.27 -2.52 8.23
CA VAL A 10 -5.19 -3.04 7.20
C VAL A 10 -6.62 -2.68 7.56
N VAL A 11 -7.27 -1.96 6.67
CA VAL A 11 -8.69 -1.63 6.68
C VAL A 11 -9.30 -2.19 5.41
N ALA A 12 -10.24 -3.12 5.54
CA ALA A 12 -10.90 -3.74 4.40
C ALA A 12 -12.43 -3.64 4.52
N SER A 13 -13.11 -3.29 3.43
CA SER A 13 -14.57 -3.38 3.32
C SER A 13 -15.05 -4.84 3.41
N PRO A 14 -16.36 -5.09 3.66
CA PRO A 14 -16.90 -6.45 3.68
C PRO A 14 -16.55 -7.27 2.42
N ALA A 15 -16.73 -6.71 1.22
CA ALA A 15 -16.42 -7.39 -0.03
C ALA A 15 -14.91 -7.62 -0.24
N ALA A 16 -14.07 -6.73 0.29
CA ALA A 16 -12.62 -6.89 0.19
C ALA A 16 -12.08 -7.99 1.13
N ARG A 17 -12.78 -8.31 2.22
CA ARG A 17 -12.34 -9.29 3.25
C ARG A 17 -13.10 -10.62 3.25
N ASP A 18 -14.13 -10.77 2.44
CA ASP A 18 -14.89 -12.02 2.35
C ASP A 18 -15.32 -12.36 0.92
N GLY A 19 -15.60 -13.65 0.67
CA GLY A 19 -16.02 -14.15 -0.63
C GLY A 19 -14.88 -14.47 -1.62
N HIS A 20 -15.28 -14.98 -2.80
CA HIS A 20 -14.34 -15.49 -3.81
C HIS A 20 -13.44 -14.41 -4.41
N GLY A 21 -13.94 -13.18 -4.51
CA GLY A 21 -13.22 -12.01 -5.01
C GLY A 21 -12.45 -11.22 -3.94
N SER A 22 -12.37 -11.71 -2.70
CA SER A 22 -11.72 -10.98 -1.61
C SER A 22 -10.26 -10.67 -1.92
N THR A 23 -9.96 -9.39 -2.07
CA THR A 23 -8.59 -8.89 -2.28
C THR A 23 -7.70 -9.21 -1.09
N LEU A 24 -8.21 -9.04 0.14
CA LEU A 24 -7.46 -9.35 1.35
C LEU A 24 -7.09 -10.82 1.43
N LEU A 25 -8.05 -11.73 1.23
CA LEU A 25 -7.78 -13.16 1.29
C LEU A 25 -6.85 -13.62 0.16
N LYS A 26 -6.96 -13.03 -1.03
CA LYS A 26 -6.01 -13.29 -2.12
C LYS A 26 -4.60 -12.88 -1.70
N PHE A 27 -4.43 -11.66 -1.19
CA PHE A 27 -3.13 -11.14 -0.75
C PHE A 27 -2.51 -11.99 0.36
N VAL A 28 -3.29 -12.30 1.40
CA VAL A 28 -2.84 -13.11 2.54
C VAL A 28 -2.47 -14.54 2.13
N ARG A 29 -3.17 -15.14 1.16
CA ARG A 29 -2.78 -16.46 0.63
C ARG A 29 -1.48 -16.43 -0.16
N THR A 30 -1.21 -15.34 -0.87
CA THR A 30 0.01 -15.21 -1.70
C THR A 30 1.23 -14.87 -0.86
N TYR A 31 1.12 -13.92 0.09
CA TYR A 31 2.25 -13.36 0.83
C TYR A 31 2.20 -13.65 2.34
N GLY A 32 1.43 -14.66 2.75
CA GLY A 32 1.16 -14.96 4.16
C GLY A 32 2.40 -15.29 4.99
N GLU A 33 3.45 -15.83 4.36
CA GLU A 33 4.75 -16.10 5.00
C GLU A 33 5.51 -14.80 5.28
N GLN A 34 5.64 -13.93 4.28
CA GLN A 34 6.30 -12.62 4.42
C GLN A 34 5.58 -11.72 5.43
N LEU A 35 4.24 -11.78 5.45
CA LEU A 35 3.43 -11.02 6.39
C LEU A 35 3.65 -11.42 7.86
N GLN A 36 4.28 -12.57 8.15
CA GLN A 36 4.63 -12.96 9.52
C GLN A 36 5.67 -12.01 10.14
N ASP A 37 6.47 -11.32 9.31
CA ASP A 37 7.51 -10.40 9.76
C ASP A 37 7.00 -8.99 10.09
N TYR A 38 5.69 -8.76 9.92
CA TYR A 38 5.04 -7.47 10.15
C TYR A 38 4.19 -7.48 11.43
N ASP A 39 4.19 -6.35 12.13
CA ASP A 39 3.25 -6.02 13.20
C ASP A 39 1.95 -5.51 12.57
N ILE A 40 0.97 -6.40 12.42
CA ILE A 40 -0.24 -6.12 11.65
C ILE A 40 -1.33 -5.55 12.58
N HIS A 41 -1.74 -4.33 12.27
CA HIS A 41 -2.88 -3.67 12.87
C HIS A 41 -4.11 -3.84 11.97
N ALA A 42 -5.25 -4.30 12.50
CA ALA A 42 -6.44 -4.51 11.69
C ALA A 42 -7.73 -4.07 12.40
N THR A 43 -8.65 -3.45 11.67
CA THR A 43 -9.98 -3.10 12.19
C THR A 43 -10.86 -4.34 12.34
N GLY A 44 -11.85 -4.31 13.25
CA GLY A 44 -12.61 -5.48 13.72
C GLY A 44 -12.85 -6.61 12.70
N GLY A 45 -13.69 -6.38 11.69
CA GLY A 45 -13.98 -7.42 10.69
C GLY A 45 -12.77 -7.85 9.85
N THR A 46 -11.80 -6.96 9.61
CA THR A 46 -10.53 -7.28 8.95
C THR A 46 -9.70 -8.21 9.82
N HIS A 47 -9.58 -7.91 11.11
CA HIS A 47 -8.88 -8.72 12.11
C HIS A 47 -9.49 -10.12 12.20
N GLU A 48 -10.82 -10.22 12.30
CA GLU A 48 -11.53 -11.50 12.31
C GLU A 48 -11.25 -12.34 11.07
N THR A 49 -11.25 -11.73 9.88
CA THR A 49 -10.88 -12.41 8.63
C THR A 49 -9.44 -12.93 8.68
N LEU A 50 -8.49 -12.12 9.14
CA LEU A 50 -7.08 -12.51 9.23
C LEU A 50 -6.89 -13.70 10.17
N VAL A 51 -7.47 -13.67 11.36
CA VAL A 51 -7.45 -14.79 12.31
C VAL A 51 -8.07 -16.05 11.71
N ARG A 52 -9.21 -15.91 11.01
CA ARG A 52 -9.92 -17.03 10.39
C ARG A 52 -9.11 -17.75 9.31
N THR A 53 -8.09 -17.11 8.74
CA THR A 53 -7.20 -17.78 7.76
C THR A 53 -6.35 -18.88 8.38
N GLY A 54 -6.14 -18.86 9.71
CA GLY A 54 -5.24 -19.78 10.41
C GLY A 54 -3.75 -19.47 10.21
N LEU A 55 -3.41 -18.46 9.41
CA LEU A 55 -2.02 -18.04 9.18
C LEU A 55 -1.49 -17.14 10.28
N PHE A 56 -2.35 -16.39 10.96
CA PHE A 56 -1.97 -15.47 12.02
C PHE A 56 -2.60 -15.89 13.34
N SER A 57 -1.80 -15.93 14.40
CA SER A 57 -2.31 -16.12 15.75
C SER A 57 -2.92 -14.80 16.26
N PRO A 58 -4.05 -14.80 17.00
CA PRO A 58 -4.70 -13.57 17.45
C PRO A 58 -3.81 -12.63 18.26
N ASP A 59 -2.85 -13.18 19.00
CA ASP A 59 -1.85 -12.46 19.80
C ASP A 59 -0.77 -11.78 18.96
N ARG A 60 -0.62 -12.18 17.69
CA ARG A 60 0.30 -11.59 16.71
C ARG A 60 -0.32 -10.45 15.91
N LEU A 61 -1.63 -10.19 16.09
CA LEU A 61 -2.36 -9.11 15.42
C LEU A 61 -2.82 -8.09 16.45
N LYS A 62 -2.73 -6.80 16.10
CA LYS A 62 -3.32 -5.73 16.89
C LYS A 62 -4.72 -5.40 16.37
N ALA A 63 -5.73 -5.84 17.11
CA ALA A 63 -7.12 -5.53 16.83
C ALA A 63 -7.47 -4.08 17.21
N HIS A 64 -8.13 -3.38 16.29
CA HIS A 64 -8.83 -2.11 16.53
C HIS A 64 -10.34 -2.34 16.47
N ALA A 65 -11.11 -1.36 16.92
CA ALA A 65 -12.57 -1.40 16.83
C ALA A 65 -13.06 -1.60 15.38
N SER A 66 -14.34 -1.97 15.21
CA SER A 66 -14.95 -1.98 13.87
C SER A 66 -15.02 -0.57 13.30
N GLY A 67 -15.20 -0.45 11.97
CA GLY A 67 -15.39 0.86 11.35
C GLY A 67 -16.55 1.64 11.96
N GLU A 68 -17.69 0.97 12.19
CA GLU A 68 -18.87 1.54 12.84
C GLU A 68 -18.62 1.99 14.28
N ALA A 69 -17.70 1.34 14.99
CA ALA A 69 -17.31 1.67 16.35
C ALA A 69 -16.12 2.65 16.42
N GLY A 70 -15.74 3.28 15.30
CA GLY A 70 -14.69 4.30 15.25
C GLY A 70 -13.27 3.78 15.00
N GLY A 71 -13.07 2.49 14.76
CA GLY A 71 -11.72 1.92 14.60
C GLY A 71 -10.92 2.47 13.42
N ILE A 72 -11.59 2.97 12.37
CA ILE A 72 -10.90 3.66 11.25
C ILE A 72 -10.32 5.00 11.73
N VAL A 73 -11.03 5.73 12.59
CA VAL A 73 -10.56 6.98 13.19
C VAL A 73 -9.39 6.71 14.14
N ASP A 74 -9.43 5.61 14.88
CA ASP A 74 -8.30 5.21 15.74
C ASP A 74 -7.04 4.96 14.91
N VAL A 75 -7.14 4.22 13.80
CA VAL A 75 -6.00 4.03 12.88
C VAL A 75 -5.54 5.36 12.28
N ALA A 76 -6.46 6.27 11.94
CA ALA A 76 -6.10 7.60 11.44
C ALA A 76 -5.33 8.43 12.46
N ASN A 77 -5.71 8.36 13.74
CA ASN A 77 -4.97 9.01 14.84
C ASN A 77 -3.59 8.37 15.02
N LEU A 78 -3.51 7.04 14.96
CA LEU A 78 -2.23 6.33 15.03
C LEU A 78 -1.32 6.70 13.86
N ALA A 79 -1.84 6.93 12.67
CA ALA A 79 -1.05 7.40 11.54
C ALA A 79 -0.39 8.77 11.78
N PHE A 80 -0.87 9.58 12.73
CA PHE A 80 -0.21 10.83 13.13
C PHE A 80 0.80 10.66 14.28
N SER A 81 0.59 9.68 15.16
CA SER A 81 1.39 9.52 16.39
C SER A 81 2.42 8.40 16.33
N ASP A 82 2.17 7.40 15.50
CA ASP A 82 3.02 6.23 15.30
C ASP A 82 3.57 6.23 13.86
N SER A 83 4.67 5.52 13.68
CA SER A 83 5.16 5.16 12.36
C SER A 83 4.50 3.86 11.89
N PHE A 84 4.09 3.86 10.62
CA PHE A 84 3.65 2.67 9.88
C PHE A 84 4.51 2.58 8.61
N GLY A 85 4.89 1.36 8.24
CA GLY A 85 5.54 1.11 6.95
C GLY A 85 4.57 1.36 5.79
N ALA A 86 3.31 0.96 5.97
CA ALA A 86 2.21 1.28 5.06
C ALA A 86 0.85 1.11 5.74
N ILE A 87 -0.18 1.67 5.10
CA ILE A 87 -1.59 1.47 5.47
C ILE A 87 -2.34 0.97 4.24
N ALA A 88 -2.88 -0.24 4.32
CA ALA A 88 -3.71 -0.86 3.30
C ALA A 88 -5.18 -0.51 3.52
N MET A 89 -5.79 0.15 2.53
CA MET A 89 -7.20 0.55 2.54
C MET A 89 -7.91 -0.13 1.38
N LEU A 90 -8.33 -1.37 1.60
CA LEU A 90 -9.01 -2.20 0.60
C LEU A 90 -10.50 -1.92 0.64
N LEU A 91 -10.91 -0.82 0.00
CA LEU A 91 -12.30 -0.39 -0.06
C LEU A 91 -12.97 -0.93 -1.32
N ASP A 92 -14.24 -1.30 -1.19
CA ASP A 92 -15.04 -1.68 -2.36
C ASP A 92 -15.52 -0.39 -3.03
N PRO A 93 -15.17 -0.13 -4.31
CA PRO A 93 -15.58 1.10 -4.98
C PRO A 93 -17.09 1.20 -5.23
N THR A 94 -17.82 0.09 -5.06
CA THR A 94 -19.29 0.06 -5.15
C THR A 94 -19.98 0.27 -3.80
N ASP A 95 -19.22 0.23 -2.70
CA ASP A 95 -19.73 0.47 -1.35
C ASP A 95 -19.83 1.98 -1.08
N PRO A 96 -21.04 2.53 -0.82
CA PRO A 96 -21.21 3.94 -0.50
C PRO A 96 -20.40 4.41 0.72
N LEU A 97 -20.03 3.49 1.62
CA LEU A 97 -19.20 3.80 2.79
C LEU A 97 -17.71 3.96 2.47
N ALA A 98 -17.28 3.64 1.24
CA ALA A 98 -15.89 3.87 0.81
C ALA A 98 -15.50 5.35 0.94
N GLU A 99 -16.43 6.27 0.68
CA GLU A 99 -16.24 7.73 0.80
C GLU A 99 -16.70 8.29 2.16
N SER A 100 -16.86 7.43 3.17
CA SER A 100 -17.20 7.86 4.52
C SER A 100 -16.18 8.88 5.08
N PRO A 101 -16.62 9.82 5.94
CA PRO A 101 -15.73 10.80 6.58
C PRO A 101 -14.50 10.16 7.25
N GLU A 102 -14.66 8.97 7.82
CA GLU A 102 -13.62 8.20 8.49
C GLU A 102 -12.55 7.71 7.50
N ASN A 103 -12.97 7.14 6.36
CA ASN A 103 -12.03 6.72 5.30
C ASN A 103 -11.29 7.92 4.70
N LEU A 104 -11.98 9.03 4.47
CA LEU A 104 -11.36 10.27 3.99
C LEU A 104 -10.39 10.86 5.03
N ALA A 105 -10.69 10.75 6.32
CA ALA A 105 -9.79 11.16 7.39
C ALA A 105 -8.52 10.31 7.43
N LEU A 106 -8.63 8.99 7.30
CA LEU A 106 -7.48 8.09 7.22
C LEU A 106 -6.60 8.37 6.01
N GLN A 107 -7.19 8.56 4.82
CA GLN A 107 -6.44 8.95 3.62
C GLN A 107 -5.68 10.27 3.84
N ARG A 108 -6.31 11.27 4.45
CA ARG A 108 -5.65 12.55 4.78
C ARG A 108 -4.53 12.35 5.80
N ALA A 109 -4.70 11.50 6.79
CA ALA A 109 -3.67 11.20 7.78
C ALA A 109 -2.44 10.59 7.11
N CYS A 110 -2.63 9.59 6.25
CA CYS A 110 -1.54 8.99 5.47
C CYS A 110 -0.81 10.03 4.61
N ILE A 111 -1.54 10.91 3.89
CA ILE A 111 -0.92 12.00 3.09
C ILE A 111 -0.09 12.93 3.99
N LYS A 112 -0.63 13.35 5.13
CA LYS A 112 0.01 14.31 6.03
C LYS A 112 1.24 13.73 6.73
N SER A 113 1.21 12.44 7.04
CA SER A 113 2.31 11.72 7.69
C SER A 113 3.31 11.10 6.72
N GLY A 114 3.04 11.14 5.40
CA GLY A 114 3.91 10.54 4.39
C GLY A 114 3.91 9.00 4.42
N ILE A 115 2.85 8.39 4.94
CA ILE A 115 2.71 6.93 5.03
C ILE A 115 2.14 6.41 3.69
N PRO A 116 2.77 5.40 3.05
CA PRO A 116 2.24 4.78 1.84
C PRO A 116 0.82 4.26 2.02
N GLN A 117 -0.05 4.60 1.05
CA GLN A 117 -1.42 4.09 0.97
C GLN A 117 -1.50 2.99 -0.07
N LEU A 118 -1.92 1.79 0.35
CA LEU A 118 -2.07 0.64 -0.53
C LEU A 118 -3.57 0.41 -0.74
N MET A 119 -4.09 0.82 -1.90
CA MET A 119 -5.53 0.92 -2.14
C MET A 119 -6.08 -0.28 -2.91
N ASN A 120 -5.21 -1.07 -3.54
CA ASN A 120 -5.59 -2.23 -4.33
C ASN A 120 -4.57 -3.38 -4.22
N TYR A 121 -4.88 -4.52 -4.85
CA TYR A 121 -4.00 -5.70 -4.83
C TYR A 121 -2.61 -5.42 -5.43
N GLY A 122 -2.54 -4.66 -6.52
CA GLY A 122 -1.29 -4.31 -7.18
C GLY A 122 -0.39 -3.47 -6.28
N ASP A 123 -0.95 -2.48 -5.58
CA ASP A 123 -0.21 -1.67 -4.61
C ASP A 123 0.38 -2.56 -3.50
N LEU A 124 -0.44 -3.46 -2.96
CA LEU A 124 -0.05 -4.42 -1.91
C LEU A 124 1.09 -5.35 -2.36
N ALA A 125 0.91 -5.99 -3.51
CA ALA A 125 1.88 -6.93 -4.07
C ALA A 125 3.21 -6.25 -4.35
N HIS A 126 3.17 -5.09 -5.03
CA HIS A 126 4.38 -4.35 -5.36
C HIS A 126 5.09 -3.86 -4.09
N TRP A 127 4.35 -3.39 -3.09
CA TRP A 127 4.96 -2.93 -1.84
C TRP A 127 5.64 -4.06 -1.06
N ILE A 128 4.99 -5.22 -0.90
CA ILE A 128 5.59 -6.34 -0.15
C ILE A 128 6.78 -6.94 -0.89
N GLU A 129 6.72 -7.03 -2.22
CA GLU A 129 7.84 -7.50 -3.06
C GLU A 129 9.02 -6.53 -2.97
N TYR A 130 8.76 -5.22 -3.06
CA TYR A 130 9.79 -4.20 -2.89
C TYR A 130 10.45 -4.25 -1.51
N GLU A 131 9.67 -4.39 -0.44
CA GLU A 131 10.22 -4.51 0.91
C GLU A 131 11.04 -5.81 1.09
N ALA A 132 10.59 -6.93 0.52
CA ALA A 132 11.30 -8.21 0.57
C ALA A 132 12.62 -8.18 -0.21
N ASP A 133 12.63 -7.63 -1.44
CA ASP A 133 13.84 -7.48 -2.25
C ASP A 133 14.92 -6.65 -1.53
N LEU A 134 14.48 -5.65 -0.76
CA LEU A 134 15.39 -4.82 0.03
C LEU A 134 15.96 -5.53 1.27
N GLU A 135 15.34 -6.61 1.74
CA GLU A 135 15.86 -7.44 2.84
C GLU A 135 16.92 -8.41 2.39
N ASP A 136 16.70 -9.06 1.24
CA ASP A 136 17.69 -9.95 0.62
C ASP A 136 18.91 -9.17 0.11
N SER A 137 18.74 -7.86 -0.11
CA SER A 137 19.80 -6.93 -0.52
C SER A 137 20.63 -6.43 0.67
N VAL A 138 21.55 -7.26 1.19
CA VAL A 138 22.66 -6.79 2.09
C VAL A 138 23.70 -5.97 1.30
N ALA A 139 23.69 -6.08 -0.03
CA ALA A 139 24.43 -5.21 -0.94
C ALA A 139 23.57 -4.03 -1.39
N ALA A 140 24.16 -3.00 -1.98
CA ALA A 140 23.39 -1.97 -2.69
C ALA A 140 22.38 -2.64 -3.65
N PRO A 141 21.14 -2.13 -3.78
CA PRO A 141 20.10 -2.76 -4.57
C PRO A 141 20.67 -3.08 -5.95
N THR A 142 20.84 -4.37 -6.23
CA THR A 142 21.06 -4.79 -7.60
C THR A 142 19.69 -4.63 -8.22
N LEU A 143 19.48 -3.51 -8.92
CA LEU A 143 18.30 -3.31 -9.74
C LEU A 143 18.04 -4.64 -10.46
N ALA A 144 16.85 -5.21 -10.26
CA ALA A 144 16.43 -6.45 -10.89
C ALA A 144 16.88 -6.43 -12.34
N GLN A 145 17.35 -7.57 -12.88
CA GLN A 145 17.80 -7.60 -14.27
C GLN A 145 16.68 -7.03 -15.14
N PRO A 146 16.90 -5.88 -15.82
CA PRO A 146 15.80 -5.14 -16.37
C PRO A 146 15.24 -5.96 -17.53
N GLY A 147 13.99 -6.43 -17.36
CA GLY A 147 13.07 -6.53 -18.47
C GLY A 147 12.86 -5.14 -19.10
N GLU A 148 11.95 -5.00 -20.06
CA GLU A 148 11.62 -3.69 -20.62
C GLU A 148 11.07 -2.74 -19.53
N GLU A 149 11.98 -2.06 -18.82
CA GLU A 149 11.66 -0.99 -17.89
C GLU A 149 11.00 0.12 -18.70
N ILE A 150 9.85 0.63 -18.23
CA ILE A 150 9.14 1.72 -18.89
C ILE A 150 9.14 2.89 -17.92
N VAL A 151 9.68 4.03 -18.37
CA VAL A 151 9.65 5.28 -17.60
C VAL A 151 8.44 6.09 -18.06
N ALA A 152 7.45 6.24 -17.19
CA ALA A 152 6.30 7.11 -17.42
C ALA A 152 6.49 8.46 -16.71
N LEU A 153 6.36 9.56 -17.45
CA LEU A 153 6.28 10.91 -16.89
C LEU A 153 4.81 11.30 -16.77
N ILE A 154 4.34 11.54 -15.54
CA ILE A 154 2.96 11.94 -15.26
C ILE A 154 2.97 13.32 -14.60
N ALA A 155 2.18 14.23 -15.13
CA ALA A 155 1.97 15.56 -14.58
C ALA A 155 0.49 15.87 -14.43
N HIS A 156 0.16 16.55 -13.33
CA HIS A 156 -1.15 17.19 -13.18
C HIS A 156 -1.40 18.18 -14.33
N ASP A 157 -2.66 18.45 -14.69
CA ASP A 157 -2.99 19.28 -15.87
C ASP A 157 -2.28 20.64 -15.91
N GLY A 158 -2.22 21.33 -14.78
CA GLY A 158 -1.50 22.61 -14.64
C GLY A 158 0.04 22.51 -14.68
N LYS A 159 0.61 21.32 -14.79
CA LYS A 159 2.07 21.05 -14.80
C LYS A 159 2.55 20.38 -16.09
N LYS A 160 1.66 20.14 -17.07
CA LYS A 160 2.01 19.52 -18.35
C LYS A 160 3.12 20.27 -19.10
N SER A 161 3.05 21.60 -19.17
CA SER A 161 4.10 22.40 -19.83
C SER A 161 5.47 22.23 -19.17
N GLY A 162 5.53 22.26 -17.83
CA GLY A 162 6.78 22.06 -17.09
C GLY A 162 7.35 20.65 -17.22
N MET A 163 6.49 19.64 -17.33
CA MET A 163 6.90 18.26 -17.61
C MET A 163 7.52 18.13 -19.00
N LEU A 164 6.94 18.78 -20.01
CA LEU A 164 7.50 18.80 -21.37
C LEU A 164 8.85 19.51 -21.43
N GLU A 165 9.01 20.63 -20.71
CA GLU A 165 10.29 21.34 -20.60
C GLU A 165 11.35 20.48 -19.90
N PHE A 166 10.99 19.84 -18.78
CA PHE A 166 11.87 18.92 -18.06
C PHE A 166 12.30 17.75 -18.96
N PHE A 167 11.35 17.17 -19.72
CA PHE A 167 11.64 16.11 -20.68
C PHE A 167 12.62 16.59 -21.75
N ALA A 168 12.37 17.74 -22.37
CA ALA A 168 13.23 18.29 -23.43
C ALA A 168 14.67 18.49 -22.94
N GLN A 169 14.85 18.91 -21.68
CA GLN A 169 16.17 19.11 -21.06
C GLN A 169 16.89 17.80 -20.73
N ASN A 170 16.16 16.71 -20.50
CA ASN A 170 16.70 15.46 -19.96
C ASN A 170 16.49 14.25 -20.89
N VAL A 171 16.03 14.45 -22.12
CA VAL A 171 15.68 13.38 -23.07
C VAL A 171 16.80 12.37 -23.25
N ALA A 172 18.05 12.85 -23.36
CA ALA A 172 19.21 11.98 -23.52
C ALA A 172 19.34 10.98 -22.36
N PHE A 173 19.12 11.44 -21.12
CA PHE A 173 19.12 10.57 -19.94
C PHE A 173 17.94 9.59 -19.95
N LEU A 174 16.74 10.09 -20.28
CA LEU A 174 15.51 9.30 -20.25
C LEU A 174 15.44 8.23 -21.35
N THR A 175 16.16 8.42 -22.46
CA THR A 175 16.20 7.47 -23.59
C THR A 175 17.44 6.58 -23.59
N LEU A 176 18.32 6.66 -22.58
CA LEU A 176 19.56 5.88 -22.53
C LEU A 176 19.33 4.35 -22.56
N ARG A 177 18.13 3.89 -22.16
CA ARG A 177 17.79 2.47 -22.06
C ARG A 177 16.45 2.05 -22.66
N HIS A 178 15.60 2.99 -23.07
CA HIS A 178 14.22 2.71 -23.49
C HIS A 178 13.98 3.23 -24.91
N LYS A 179 13.48 2.37 -25.80
CA LYS A 179 13.31 2.66 -27.24
C LYS A 179 11.88 3.01 -27.66
N GLU A 180 10.94 3.16 -26.74
CA GLU A 180 9.58 3.53 -27.11
C GLU A 180 9.05 4.68 -26.26
N LEU A 181 8.69 5.77 -26.95
CA LEU A 181 8.09 6.96 -26.37
C LEU A 181 6.59 6.90 -26.66
N ILE A 182 5.80 6.61 -25.63
CA ILE A 182 4.35 6.63 -25.72
C ILE A 182 3.86 7.87 -24.96
N ALA A 183 3.36 8.85 -25.70
CA ALA A 183 2.72 10.05 -25.14
C ALA A 183 1.20 9.95 -25.33
N THR A 184 0.44 10.14 -24.25
CA THR A 184 -1.03 10.23 -24.24
C THR A 184 -1.47 11.60 -23.73
#